data_AF-A0A9J6D536-F1
#
_entry.id   AF-A0A9J6D536-F1
#
_cell.length_a   1.000
_cell.length_b   1.000
_cell.length_c   1.000
_cell.angle_alpha   90.00
_cell.angle_beta   90.00
_cell.angle_gamma   90.00
#
_symmetry.space_group_name_H-M   'P 1'
#
loop_
_entity.id
_entity.type
_entity.pdbx_description
1 polymer ?
#
loop_
_entity_poly.entity_id
_entity_poly.type
_entity_poly.pdbx_seq_one_letter_code
_entity_poly.pdbx_strand_id
1 'polypeptide(L)'
;MILKFSLKCELLKSAEVARLATSGEHTKFSDVRYLIIRFPVLLPLQEGQDVNSALDDIQAEFTRLQLEELPAEVPKEQHIDKQWQAVAGLREVDGSFKYSRLQKFMLGVLTLLHSNTECEKVLSKVKKAHTQFRASMSKKTVEQLLVARCAWSHSGKCHEQVFDKDFLRKVKAAMTSMLAHLSTSEIRELFVPLL
;
A
#
# COMPACT_ATOMS: atom_id res chain seq x y z
N MET A 1 1.36 2.05 -16.88
CA MET A 1 1.14 1.11 -17.99
C MET A 1 0.37 -0.11 -17.46
N ILE A 2 -0.96 -0.03 -17.40
CA ILE A 2 -1.87 -1.10 -16.90
C ILE A 2 -2.51 -1.89 -18.05
N LEU A 3 -2.36 -1.42 -19.29
CA LEU A 3 -3.10 -1.92 -20.47
C LEU A 3 -2.65 -3.28 -21.04
N LYS A 4 -1.75 -4.03 -20.38
CA LYS A 4 -1.23 -5.30 -20.93
C LYS A 4 -1.86 -6.56 -20.34
N PHE A 5 -2.76 -6.43 -19.37
CA PHE A 5 -3.46 -7.55 -18.77
C PHE A 5 -4.96 -7.38 -18.99
N SER A 6 -5.58 -8.30 -19.75
CA SER A 6 -7.03 -8.43 -19.84
C SER A 6 -7.61 -8.98 -18.53
N LEU A 7 -7.42 -8.25 -17.44
CA LEU A 7 -8.11 -8.52 -16.20
C LEU A 7 -9.56 -8.10 -16.42
N LYS A 8 -10.45 -9.08 -16.61
CA LYS A 8 -11.91 -8.91 -16.55
C LYS A 8 -12.38 -8.59 -15.12
N CYS A 9 -11.62 -7.76 -14.39
CA CYS A 9 -11.89 -7.41 -13.02
C CYS A 9 -12.74 -6.14 -13.02
N GLU A 10 -14.01 -6.29 -12.69
CA GLU A 10 -14.97 -5.18 -12.56
C GLU A 10 -14.48 -4.12 -11.57
N LEU A 11 -13.78 -4.54 -10.51
CA LEU A 11 -13.13 -3.65 -9.55
C LEU A 11 -12.09 -2.73 -10.21
N LEU A 12 -11.20 -3.29 -11.04
CA LEU A 12 -10.16 -2.50 -11.71
C LEU A 12 -10.76 -1.53 -12.74
N LYS A 13 -11.82 -1.95 -13.44
CA LYS A 13 -12.56 -1.07 -14.34
C LYS A 13 -13.21 0.08 -13.58
N SER A 14 -13.87 -0.23 -12.46
CA SER A 14 -14.51 0.79 -11.62
C SER A 14 -13.47 1.75 -11.00
N ALA A 15 -12.28 1.26 -10.68
CA ALA A 15 -11.18 2.08 -10.16
C ALA A 15 -10.59 3.06 -11.17
N GLU A 16 -10.86 2.91 -12.47
CA GLU A 16 -10.47 3.90 -13.48
C GLU A 16 -11.13 5.25 -13.26
N VAL A 17 -12.22 5.31 -12.47
CA VAL A 17 -12.86 6.56 -12.05
C VAL A 17 -11.93 7.51 -11.29
N ALA A 18 -10.87 6.98 -10.68
CA ALA A 18 -9.83 7.78 -10.03
C ALA A 18 -8.92 8.49 -11.05
N ARG A 19 -8.97 8.18 -12.35
CA ARG A 19 -8.11 8.83 -13.35
C ARG A 19 -8.73 10.14 -13.84
N LEU A 20 -8.13 11.25 -13.42
CA LEU A 20 -8.56 12.60 -13.82
C LEU A 20 -8.47 12.85 -15.34
N ALA A 21 -7.56 12.17 -16.04
CA ALA A 21 -7.43 12.28 -17.50
C ALA A 21 -8.63 11.69 -18.27
N THR A 22 -9.48 10.90 -17.63
CA THR A 22 -10.61 10.20 -18.27
C THR A 22 -11.98 10.81 -17.90
N SER A 23 -11.99 11.88 -17.10
CA SER A 23 -13.18 12.42 -16.42
C SER A 23 -14.30 12.95 -17.33
N GLY A 24 -14.09 13.01 -18.65
CA GLY A 24 -15.03 13.60 -19.61
C GLY A 24 -16.03 12.65 -20.28
N GLU A 25 -15.67 11.40 -20.60
CA GLU A 25 -16.51 10.58 -21.51
C GLU A 25 -16.83 9.14 -21.04
N HIS A 26 -16.07 8.59 -20.09
CA HIS A 26 -16.25 7.18 -19.68
C HIS A 26 -16.46 6.96 -18.18
N THR A 27 -16.27 7.98 -17.34
CA THR A 27 -16.39 7.86 -15.89
C THR A 27 -17.81 8.14 -15.42
N LYS A 28 -18.45 7.17 -14.78
CA LYS A 28 -19.81 7.30 -14.25
C LYS A 28 -19.81 7.27 -12.73
N PHE A 29 -20.73 8.01 -12.11
CA PHE A 29 -20.91 7.95 -10.66
C PHE A 29 -21.32 6.55 -10.17
N SER A 30 -21.84 5.68 -11.04
CA SER A 30 -22.09 4.28 -10.72
C SER A 30 -20.84 3.54 -10.26
N ASP A 31 -19.66 3.90 -10.78
CA ASP A 31 -18.39 3.26 -10.42
C ASP A 31 -17.94 3.68 -9.01
N VAL A 32 -18.14 4.96 -8.67
CA VAL A 32 -17.94 5.50 -7.32
C VAL A 32 -18.88 4.78 -6.33
N ARG A 33 -20.16 4.67 -6.68
CA ARG A 33 -21.16 4.00 -5.85
C ARG A 33 -20.83 2.52 -5.65
N TYR A 34 -20.41 1.82 -6.70
CA TYR A 34 -19.96 0.43 -6.62
C TYR A 34 -18.80 0.27 -5.63
N LEU A 35 -17.79 1.14 -5.72
CA LEU A 35 -16.62 1.11 -4.84
C LEU A 35 -16.99 1.42 -3.38
N ILE A 36 -17.92 2.34 -3.12
CA ILE A 36 -18.41 2.65 -1.76
C ILE A 36 -19.19 1.47 -1.18
N ILE A 37 -20.07 0.85 -1.97
CA ILE A 37 -20.82 -0.34 -1.53
C ILE A 37 -19.86 -1.49 -1.22
N ARG A 38 -18.84 -1.69 -2.06
CA ARG A 38 -17.87 -2.76 -1.90
C ARG A 38 -16.86 -2.51 -0.78
N PHE A 39 -16.48 -1.25 -0.56
CA PHE A 39 -15.54 -0.81 0.48
C PHE A 39 -16.11 0.39 1.25
N PRO A 40 -17.06 0.15 2.19
CA PRO A 40 -17.70 1.23 2.94
C PRO A 40 -16.72 2.10 3.73
N VAL A 41 -15.56 1.54 4.11
CA VAL A 41 -14.47 2.24 4.80
C VAL A 41 -13.89 3.42 4.01
N LEU A 42 -14.07 3.45 2.69
CA LEU A 42 -13.59 4.55 1.85
C LEU A 42 -14.50 5.78 1.91
N LEU A 43 -15.73 5.65 2.41
CA LEU A 43 -16.66 6.76 2.52
C LEU A 43 -16.23 7.69 3.67
N PRO A 44 -15.84 8.95 3.39
CA PRO A 44 -15.46 9.90 4.44
C PRO A 44 -16.72 10.41 5.14
N LEU A 45 -17.07 9.77 6.25
CA LEU A 45 -18.18 10.16 7.12
C LEU A 45 -17.74 11.27 8.08
N GLN A 46 -18.62 12.25 8.31
CA GLN A 46 -18.50 13.19 9.41
C GLN A 46 -19.27 12.69 10.63
N GLU A 47 -18.93 13.21 11.80
CA GLU A 47 -19.54 12.82 13.06
C GLU A 47 -21.06 13.09 13.03
N GLY A 48 -21.87 12.06 13.29
CA GLY A 48 -23.34 12.14 13.24
C GLY A 48 -23.97 12.18 11.85
N GLN A 49 -23.18 12.10 10.77
CA GLN A 49 -23.69 12.10 9.40
C GLN A 49 -24.13 10.70 8.96
N ASP A 50 -25.26 10.60 8.27
CA ASP A 50 -25.71 9.36 7.66
C ASP A 50 -24.97 9.05 6.33
N VAL A 51 -25.01 7.78 5.95
CA VAL A 51 -24.31 7.26 4.76
C VAL A 51 -24.84 7.86 3.46
N ASN A 52 -26.15 8.12 3.35
CA ASN A 52 -26.75 8.64 2.13
C ASN A 52 -26.37 10.11 1.94
N SER A 53 -26.45 10.92 2.99
CA SER A 53 -26.00 12.31 2.95
C SER A 53 -24.52 12.42 2.57
N ALA A 54 -23.66 11.55 3.10
CA ALA A 54 -22.25 11.56 2.72
C ALA A 54 -22.02 11.13 1.26
N LEU A 55 -22.86 10.22 0.73
CA LEU A 55 -22.84 9.81 -0.67
C LEU A 55 -23.30 10.95 -1.59
N ASP A 56 -24.36 11.67 -1.19
CA ASP A 56 -24.89 12.82 -1.91
C ASP A 56 -23.86 13.95 -1.99
N ASP A 57 -23.13 14.20 -0.91
CA ASP A 57 -22.03 15.18 -0.91
C ASP A 57 -20.92 14.80 -1.90
N ILE A 58 -20.51 13.53 -1.94
CA ILE A 58 -19.52 13.05 -2.92
C ILE A 58 -20.08 13.17 -4.34
N GLN A 59 -21.35 12.85 -4.54
CA GLN A 59 -22.00 12.97 -5.85
C GLN A 59 -21.99 14.42 -6.32
N ALA A 60 -22.30 15.38 -5.44
CA ALA A 60 -22.26 16.79 -5.75
C ALA A 60 -20.84 17.26 -6.12
N GLU A 61 -19.82 16.89 -5.33
CA GLU A 61 -18.42 17.19 -5.63
C GLU A 61 -17.97 16.53 -6.95
N PHE A 62 -18.42 15.30 -7.24
CA PHE A 62 -18.11 14.58 -8.48
C PHE A 62 -18.73 15.25 -9.70
N THR A 63 -20.01 15.61 -9.64
CA THR A 63 -20.68 16.34 -10.73
C THR A 63 -20.01 17.68 -10.99
N ARG A 64 -19.61 18.40 -9.92
CA ARG A 64 -18.87 19.66 -10.06
C ARG A 64 -17.55 19.46 -10.80
N LEU A 65 -16.78 18.43 -10.42
CA LEU A 65 -15.51 18.09 -11.07
C LEU A 65 -15.68 17.79 -12.58
N GLN A 66 -16.81 17.21 -12.99
CA GLN A 66 -17.07 16.91 -14.41
C GLN A 66 -17.48 18.12 -15.23
N LEU A 67 -18.04 19.16 -14.60
CA LEU A 67 -18.54 20.35 -15.28
C LEU A 67 -17.50 21.48 -15.36
N GLU A 68 -16.54 21.49 -14.43
CA GLU A 68 -15.55 22.55 -14.32
C GLU A 68 -14.22 22.16 -14.94
N GLU A 69 -13.56 23.13 -15.58
CA GLU A 69 -12.17 22.96 -16.01
C GLU A 69 -11.23 23.10 -14.82
N LEU A 70 -10.43 22.07 -14.57
CA LEU A 70 -9.38 22.09 -13.57
C LEU A 70 -8.22 23.01 -14.01
N PRO A 71 -7.49 23.62 -13.06
CA PRO A 71 -6.27 24.37 -13.38
C PRO A 71 -5.30 23.53 -14.18
N ALA A 72 -4.63 24.15 -15.17
CA ALA A 72 -3.78 23.46 -16.14
C ALA A 72 -2.61 22.70 -15.50
N GLU A 73 -2.23 23.04 -14.27
CA GLU A 73 -1.18 22.38 -13.49
C GLU A 73 -1.60 20.97 -13.04
N VAL A 74 -2.89 20.75 -12.77
CA VAL A 74 -3.41 19.47 -12.28
C VAL A 74 -3.24 18.34 -13.31
N PRO A 75 -3.72 18.46 -14.57
CA PRO A 75 -3.57 17.39 -15.56
C PRO A 75 -2.12 17.24 -16.07
N LYS A 76 -1.26 18.25 -15.90
CA LYS A 76 0.17 18.18 -16.27
C LYS A 76 0.99 17.29 -15.33
N GLU A 77 0.53 17.05 -14.11
CA GLU A 77 1.23 16.19 -13.18
C GLU A 77 1.16 14.72 -13.64
N GLN A 78 2.30 14.03 -13.62
CA GLN A 78 2.45 12.68 -14.16
C GLN A 78 1.86 11.62 -13.22
N HIS A 79 1.87 11.91 -11.92
CA HIS A 79 1.50 11.00 -10.85
C HIS A 79 0.08 11.25 -10.37
N ILE A 80 -0.80 10.27 -10.57
CA ILE A 80 -2.24 10.35 -10.25
C ILE A 80 -2.52 10.73 -8.78
N ASP A 81 -1.71 10.24 -7.84
CA ASP A 81 -1.74 10.59 -6.43
C ASP A 81 -1.47 12.08 -6.21
N LYS A 82 -0.48 12.64 -6.91
CA LYS A 82 -0.17 14.07 -6.86
C LYS A 82 -1.22 14.92 -7.58
N GLN A 83 -1.85 14.41 -8.63
CA GLN A 83 -2.99 15.09 -9.27
C GLN A 83 -4.14 15.27 -8.26
N TRP A 84 -4.52 14.22 -7.54
CA TRP A 84 -5.55 14.32 -6.49
C TRP A 84 -5.11 15.17 -5.30
N GLN A 85 -3.82 15.19 -4.96
CA GLN A 85 -3.28 16.10 -3.97
C GLN A 85 -3.44 17.57 -4.40
N ALA A 86 -3.23 17.87 -5.69
CA ALA A 86 -3.45 19.21 -6.22
C ALA A 86 -4.95 19.59 -6.19
N VAL A 87 -5.84 18.65 -6.54
CA VAL A 87 -7.30 18.83 -6.41
C VAL A 87 -7.70 19.09 -4.95
N ALA A 88 -7.08 18.40 -4.00
CA ALA A 88 -7.31 18.60 -2.58
C ALA A 88 -6.90 20.00 -2.09
N GLY A 89 -6.00 20.68 -2.81
CA GLY A 89 -5.57 22.05 -2.52
C GLY A 89 -6.51 23.13 -3.06
N LEU A 90 -7.49 22.78 -3.91
CA LEU A 90 -8.40 23.74 -4.52
C LEU A 90 -9.41 24.26 -3.49
N ARG A 91 -9.59 25.58 -3.47
CA ARG A 91 -10.45 26.28 -2.52
C ARG A 91 -11.54 27.07 -3.22
N GLU A 92 -12.67 27.18 -2.54
CA GLU A 92 -13.73 28.11 -2.91
C GLU A 92 -13.42 29.53 -2.40
N VAL A 93 -14.25 30.49 -2.80
CA VAL A 93 -14.08 31.92 -2.46
C VAL A 93 -14.14 32.16 -0.95
N ASP A 94 -14.89 31.33 -0.22
CA ASP A 94 -15.00 31.35 1.23
C ASP A 94 -13.78 30.71 1.95
N GLY A 95 -12.81 30.18 1.19
CA GLY A 95 -11.62 29.52 1.70
C GLY A 95 -11.81 28.04 2.06
N SER A 96 -13.01 27.49 1.92
CA SER A 96 -13.29 26.06 2.11
C SER A 96 -12.69 25.21 0.98
N PHE A 97 -12.46 23.92 1.23
CA PHE A 97 -11.91 23.02 0.22
C PHE A 97 -13.01 22.54 -0.73
N LYS A 98 -12.77 22.74 -2.03
CA LYS A 98 -13.77 22.51 -3.08
C LYS A 98 -14.16 21.04 -3.26
N TYR A 99 -13.21 20.13 -3.06
CA TYR A 99 -13.38 18.67 -3.25
C TYR A 99 -12.96 17.90 -2.00
N SER A 100 -13.43 18.34 -0.84
CA SER A 100 -12.95 17.88 0.46
C SER A 100 -13.17 16.38 0.69
N ARG A 101 -14.26 15.82 0.17
CA ARG A 101 -14.65 14.41 0.35
C ARG A 101 -14.17 13.55 -0.81
N LEU A 102 -14.40 14.03 -2.03
CA LEU A 102 -14.06 13.34 -3.26
C LEU A 102 -12.57 13.05 -3.35
N GLN A 103 -11.71 14.01 -2.97
CA GLN A 103 -10.26 13.78 -2.97
C GLN A 103 -9.85 12.65 -2.00
N LYS A 104 -10.43 12.59 -0.79
CA LYS A 104 -10.12 11.55 0.20
C LYS A 104 -10.57 10.20 -0.30
N PHE A 105 -11.78 10.15 -0.86
CA PHE A 105 -12.32 8.95 -1.47
C PHE A 105 -11.41 8.45 -2.60
N MET A 106 -11.02 9.31 -3.53
CA MET A 106 -10.21 8.93 -4.70
C MET A 106 -8.79 8.52 -4.32
N LEU A 107 -8.14 9.23 -3.39
CA LEU A 107 -6.88 8.79 -2.80
C LEU A 107 -7.02 7.43 -2.12
N GLY A 108 -8.12 7.21 -1.38
CA GLY A 108 -8.46 5.92 -0.80
C GLY A 108 -8.60 4.81 -1.85
N VAL A 109 -9.28 5.07 -2.96
CA VAL A 109 -9.38 4.15 -4.09
C VAL A 109 -8.00 3.82 -4.65
N LEU A 110 -7.07 4.78 -4.74
CA LEU A 110 -5.69 4.51 -5.18
C LEU A 110 -4.90 3.63 -4.21
N THR A 111 -5.25 3.63 -2.91
CA THR A 111 -4.63 2.73 -1.93
C THR A 111 -5.16 1.30 -1.98
N LEU A 112 -6.33 1.07 -2.58
CA LEU A 112 -6.80 -0.29 -2.84
C LEU A 112 -5.76 -0.96 -3.73
N LEU A 113 -5.11 -2.02 -3.24
CA LEU A 113 -4.05 -2.72 -3.95
C LEU A 113 -4.56 -3.25 -5.30
N HIS A 114 -4.34 -2.47 -6.37
CA HIS A 114 -4.79 -2.81 -7.73
C HIS A 114 -3.92 -3.87 -8.41
N SER A 115 -2.84 -4.32 -7.77
CA SER A 115 -1.98 -5.39 -8.30
C SER A 115 -1.59 -6.37 -7.21
N ASN A 116 -1.78 -7.66 -7.50
CA ASN A 116 -1.26 -8.76 -6.69
C ASN A 116 0.28 -8.80 -6.71
N THR A 117 0.93 -8.01 -7.57
CA THR A 117 2.37 -8.06 -7.84
C THR A 117 3.23 -7.62 -6.66
N GLU A 118 2.81 -6.62 -5.87
CA GLU A 118 3.53 -6.25 -4.65
C GLU A 118 3.36 -7.31 -3.55
N CYS A 119 2.16 -7.91 -3.45
CA CYS A 119 1.91 -9.04 -2.56
C CYS A 119 2.74 -10.28 -3.00
N GLU A 120 2.80 -10.59 -4.29
CA GLU A 120 3.62 -11.66 -4.87
C GLU A 120 5.13 -11.40 -4.71
N LYS A 121 5.59 -10.15 -4.78
CA LYS A 121 6.98 -9.78 -4.45
C LYS A 121 7.29 -10.02 -2.97
N VAL A 122 6.35 -9.76 -2.07
CA VAL A 122 6.51 -10.07 -0.64
C VAL A 122 6.48 -11.59 -0.43
N LEU A 123 5.51 -12.29 -1.01
CA LEU A 123 5.33 -13.74 -0.89
C LEU A 123 6.47 -14.55 -1.52
N SER A 124 7.06 -14.09 -2.62
CA SER A 124 8.25 -14.71 -3.23
C SER A 124 9.48 -14.57 -2.33
N LYS A 125 9.65 -13.44 -1.64
CA LYS A 125 10.70 -13.26 -0.62
C LYS A 125 10.46 -14.15 0.60
N VAL A 126 9.21 -14.28 1.04
CA VAL A 126 8.82 -15.21 2.12
C VAL A 126 9.10 -16.65 1.73
N LYS A 127 8.75 -17.06 0.50
CA LYS A 127 9.06 -18.39 -0.02
C LYS A 127 10.56 -18.66 0.01
N LYS A 128 11.41 -17.70 -0.38
CA LYS A 128 12.87 -17.84 -0.29
C LYS A 128 13.35 -18.02 1.16
N ALA A 129 12.82 -17.25 2.11
CA ALA A 129 13.20 -17.31 3.53
C ALA A 129 12.66 -18.55 4.27
N HIS A 130 11.50 -19.06 3.88
CA HIS A 130 10.81 -20.17 4.55
C HIS A 130 11.11 -21.54 3.91
N THR A 131 11.35 -21.62 2.60
CA THR A 131 11.39 -22.91 1.88
C THR A 131 12.69 -23.24 1.16
N GLN A 132 13.58 -22.28 0.92
CA GLN A 132 14.79 -22.52 0.10
C GLN A 132 16.12 -22.32 0.83
N PHE A 133 16.14 -21.63 1.97
CA PHE A 133 17.36 -21.44 2.76
C PHE A 133 17.48 -22.53 3.84
N ARG A 134 18.67 -23.12 4.00
CA ARG A 134 18.93 -24.25 4.93
C ARG A 134 18.66 -23.93 6.42
N ALA A 135 18.41 -22.68 6.76
CA ALA A 135 17.83 -22.27 8.04
C ALA A 135 16.36 -21.86 7.81
N SER A 136 15.44 -22.83 7.91
CA SER A 136 14.01 -22.54 7.90
C SER A 136 13.68 -21.67 9.11
N MET A 137 13.47 -20.37 8.87
CA MET A 137 13.10 -19.44 9.91
C MET A 137 11.66 -19.68 10.35
N SER A 138 11.38 -19.54 11.65
CA SER A 138 10.02 -19.67 12.16
C SER A 138 9.10 -18.62 11.52
N LYS A 139 7.82 -18.95 11.30
CA LYS A 139 6.83 -18.02 10.72
C LYS A 139 6.79 -16.68 11.45
N LYS A 140 6.87 -16.71 12.78
CA LYS A 140 6.89 -15.50 13.63
C LYS A 140 8.10 -14.61 13.35
N THR A 141 9.28 -15.21 13.14
CA THR A 141 10.50 -14.45 12.83
C THR A 141 10.44 -13.86 11.42
N VAL A 142 9.90 -14.60 10.45
CA VAL A 142 9.70 -14.10 9.08
C VAL A 142 8.72 -12.92 9.08
N GLU A 143 7.62 -13.03 9.81
CA GLU A 143 6.63 -11.96 9.97
C GLU A 143 7.26 -10.69 10.56
N GLN A 144 7.98 -10.81 11.67
CA GLN A 144 8.65 -9.66 12.28
C GLN A 144 9.72 -9.04 11.38
N LEU A 145 10.45 -9.85 10.62
CA LEU A 145 11.43 -9.38 9.64
C LEU A 145 10.76 -8.59 8.51
N LEU A 146 9.60 -9.06 8.03
CA LEU A 146 8.82 -8.34 7.01
C LEU A 146 8.30 -7.00 7.55
N VAL A 147 7.73 -6.99 8.75
CA VAL A 147 7.24 -5.76 9.40
C VAL A 147 8.37 -4.75 9.56
N ALA A 148 9.50 -5.18 10.13
CA ALA A 148 10.68 -4.32 10.28
C ALA A 148 11.16 -3.79 8.93
N ARG A 149 11.23 -4.64 7.91
CA ARG A 149 11.65 -4.24 6.56
C ARG A 149 10.68 -3.26 5.89
N CYS A 150 9.37 -3.48 6.02
CA CYS A 150 8.35 -2.57 5.50
C CYS A 150 8.34 -1.23 6.23
N ALA A 151 8.57 -1.23 7.54
CA ALA A 151 8.76 0.01 8.30
C ALA A 151 10.02 0.76 7.83
N TRP A 152 11.10 0.05 7.54
CA TRP A 152 12.38 0.65 7.13
C TRP A 152 12.46 1.06 5.67
N SER A 153 11.68 0.47 4.76
CA SER A 153 11.63 0.94 3.37
C SER A 153 11.17 2.39 3.25
N HIS A 154 10.50 2.91 4.29
CA HIS A 154 10.02 4.28 4.40
C HIS A 154 10.98 5.19 5.20
N SER A 155 12.03 4.65 5.85
CA SER A 155 12.84 5.38 6.85
C SER A 155 14.30 5.66 6.46
N GLY A 156 14.73 5.42 5.21
CA GLY A 156 16.08 5.77 4.73
C GLY A 156 16.95 4.59 4.28
N LYS A 157 18.22 4.86 3.90
CA LYS A 157 19.14 3.83 3.37
C LYS A 157 19.70 2.98 4.50
N CYS A 158 19.89 1.67 4.27
CA CYS A 158 20.26 0.75 5.36
C CYS A 158 21.62 1.02 6.02
N HIS A 159 22.54 1.73 5.35
CA HIS A 159 23.87 2.03 5.88
C HIS A 159 23.89 3.27 6.78
N GLU A 160 22.80 4.04 6.80
CA GLU A 160 22.63 5.19 7.68
C GLU A 160 22.04 4.77 9.04
N GLN A 161 21.76 3.47 9.22
CA GLN A 161 21.21 2.94 10.47
C GLN A 161 22.26 2.95 11.58
N VAL A 162 21.96 3.70 12.64
CA VAL A 162 22.69 3.67 13.90
C VAL A 162 22.00 2.68 14.83
N PHE A 163 22.69 1.58 15.14
CA PHE A 163 22.23 0.61 16.11
C PHE A 163 22.85 0.90 17.48
N ASP A 164 22.04 0.72 18.53
CA ASP A 164 22.53 0.82 19.89
C ASP A 164 23.61 -0.25 20.19
N LYS A 165 24.60 0.12 21.01
CA LYS A 165 25.73 -0.76 21.36
C LYS A 165 25.26 -2.00 22.11
N ASP A 166 24.21 -1.90 22.92
CA ASP A 166 23.68 -3.07 23.65
C ASP A 166 22.93 -4.02 22.70
N PHE A 167 22.26 -3.49 21.67
CA PHE A 167 21.69 -4.29 20.60
C PHE A 167 22.77 -5.07 19.85
N LEU A 168 23.85 -4.40 19.43
CA LEU A 168 24.98 -5.04 18.74
C LEU A 168 25.65 -6.12 19.60
N ARG A 169 25.79 -5.88 20.91
CA ARG A 169 26.35 -6.87 21.85
C ARG A 169 25.47 -8.11 21.93
N LYS A 170 24.15 -7.97 22.00
CA LYS A 170 23.19 -9.08 22.02
C LYS A 170 23.22 -9.88 20.71
N VAL A 171 23.28 -9.20 19.56
CA VAL A 171 23.39 -9.87 18.25
C VAL A 171 24.68 -10.67 18.16
N LYS A 172 25.81 -10.09 18.59
CA LYS A 172 27.10 -10.79 18.60
C LYS A 172 27.05 -12.05 19.47
N ALA A 173 26.50 -11.96 20.68
CA ALA A 173 26.36 -13.10 21.58
C ALA A 173 25.49 -14.23 20.97
N ALA A 174 24.35 -13.87 20.36
CA ALA A 174 23.49 -14.84 19.68
C ALA A 174 24.18 -15.51 18.48
N MET A 175 24.96 -14.76 17.71
CA MET A 175 25.72 -15.28 16.56
C MET A 175 26.82 -16.26 16.99
N THR A 176 27.54 -15.92 18.06
CA THR A 176 28.55 -16.83 18.66
C THR A 176 27.91 -18.11 19.18
N SER A 177 26.74 -18.03 19.81
CA SER A 177 25.97 -19.19 20.26
C SER A 177 25.50 -20.08 19.11
N MET A 178 25.04 -19.50 18.00
CA MET A 178 24.65 -20.27 16.81
C MET A 178 25.85 -20.95 16.16
N LEU A 179 26.98 -20.26 16.03
CA LEU A 179 28.22 -20.82 15.47
C LEU A 179 28.73 -21.98 16.32
N ALA A 180 28.67 -21.87 17.65
CA ALA A 180 29.02 -22.94 18.57
C ALA A 180 28.09 -24.17 18.47
N HIS A 181 26.80 -23.94 18.20
CA HIS A 181 25.82 -25.01 17.94
C HIS A 181 26.04 -25.70 16.59
N LEU A 182 26.44 -24.96 15.56
CA LEU A 182 26.77 -25.52 14.24
C LEU A 182 28.06 -26.36 14.30
N SER A 183 29.11 -25.87 14.96
CA SER A 183 30.36 -26.61 15.13
C SER A 183 30.21 -27.90 15.96
N THR A 184 29.26 -27.93 16.91
CA THR A 184 28.95 -29.15 17.68
C THR A 184 28.06 -30.13 16.90
N SER A 185 27.27 -29.66 15.94
CA SER A 185 26.48 -30.52 15.05
C SER A 185 27.33 -31.19 13.96
N GLU A 186 28.35 -30.52 13.42
CA GLU A 186 29.31 -31.11 12.46
C GLU A 186 30.21 -32.17 13.13
N ILE A 187 30.48 -32.05 14.44
CA ILE A 187 31.23 -33.07 15.21
C ILE A 187 30.36 -34.31 15.49
N ARG A 188 29.02 -34.18 15.53
CA ARG A 188 28.12 -35.32 15.76
C ARG A 188 27.95 -36.23 14.54
N GLU A 189 28.17 -35.76 13.32
CA GLU A 189 28.17 -36.64 12.14
C GLU A 189 29.49 -37.43 11.95
N LEU A 190 30.53 -37.13 12.72
CA LEU A 190 31.81 -37.87 12.71
C LEU A 190 31.94 -38.93 13.81
N PHE A 191 30.95 -39.06 14.69
CA PHE A 191 30.91 -40.07 15.76
C PHE A 191 29.60 -40.87 15.69
N VAL A 192 29.43 -41.64 14.62
CA VAL A 192 28.65 -42.89 14.67
C VAL A 192 29.65 -44.00 15.00
N PRO A 193 29.71 -44.52 16.24
CA PRO A 193 30.51 -45.71 16.51
C PRO A 193 29.81 -46.90 15.85
N LEU A 194 30.50 -47.56 14.92
CA LEU A 194 30.21 -48.94 14.53
C LEU A 194 30.25 -49.81 15.78
N LEU A 195 29.08 -50.23 16.25
CA LEU A 195 28.86 -51.41 17.09
C LEU A 195 27.51 -52.02 16.71
#